data_AF-B7KL91-F1
#
_entry.id   AF-B7KL91-F1
#
_cell.length_a   1.000
_cell.length_b   1.000
_cell.length_c   1.000
_cell.angle_alpha   90.00
_cell.angle_beta   90.00
_cell.angle_gamma   90.00
#
_symmetry.space_group_name_H-M   'P 1'
#
loop_
_entity.id
_entity.type
_entity.pdbx_description
1 polymer ?
#
loop_
_entity_poly.entity_id
_entity_poly.type
_entity_poly.pdbx_seq_one_letter_code
_entity_poly.pdbx_strand_id
1 'polypeptide(L)'
;MISQKIFFTGLFALICLGLYICIICRNFKIVEETKNRLIFQIRPTFSWTSSIFFGGFALISILFTLTIPPITIINCTHYSPPISTHQPSFNTNCELTAINWLGREQSKIIIPELREALLEAKLYDGINSAFDRYRGVLVTAQENIPLIDGYISPAQPAYQHLLTIVSQINSFLENPLKESLTIYDETEKRLGYTGFAISAFVGLVTFLILAFAPYITCSFDRELNLVTIERSSLFGKKIFEHKTSDITAVTVEDASEEANYRLVLMLSSGEKLPLTYFFSSGWHEKQHMANRVQKFLRIGKQ
;
A
#
# COMPACT_ATOMS: atom_id res chain seq x y z
N MET A 1 1.29 -0.08 19.56
CA MET A 1 2.77 0.02 19.43
C MET A 1 3.40 -1.13 18.62
N ILE A 2 2.95 -2.38 18.77
CA ILE A 2 3.49 -3.54 18.01
C ILE A 2 3.21 -3.41 16.50
N SER A 3 1.98 -3.09 16.11
CA SER A 3 1.60 -2.94 14.69
C SER A 3 2.44 -1.86 13.96
N GLN A 4 2.70 -0.73 14.62
CA GLN A 4 3.50 0.35 14.05
C GLN A 4 4.97 -0.06 13.81
N LYS A 5 5.57 -0.85 14.71
CA LYS A 5 6.92 -1.39 14.52
C LYS A 5 6.98 -2.34 13.33
N ILE A 6 6.01 -3.25 13.20
CA ILE A 6 5.93 -4.20 12.08
C ILE A 6 5.83 -3.46 10.75
N PHE A 7 5.00 -2.40 10.69
CA PHE A 7 4.86 -1.58 9.49
C PHE A 7 6.19 -0.95 9.06
N PHE A 8 6.92 -0.30 9.96
CA PHE A 8 8.19 0.35 9.63
C PHE A 8 9.29 -0.65 9.26
N THR A 9 9.38 -1.77 9.97
CA THR A 9 10.36 -2.83 9.63
C THR A 9 10.06 -3.44 8.27
N GLY A 10 8.78 -3.69 7.96
CA GLY A 10 8.35 -4.18 6.65
C GLY A 10 8.67 -3.19 5.53
N LEU A 11 8.39 -1.90 5.74
CA LEU A 11 8.68 -0.85 4.77
C LEU A 11 10.18 -0.73 4.49
N PHE A 12 11.01 -0.78 5.53
CA PHE A 12 12.46 -0.72 5.39
C PHE A 12 13.01 -1.92 4.61
N ALA A 13 12.58 -3.13 4.96
CA ALA A 13 12.98 -4.35 4.25
C ALA A 13 12.61 -4.29 2.76
N LEU A 14 11.43 -3.74 2.44
CA LEU A 14 10.95 -3.57 1.08
C LEU A 14 11.76 -2.54 0.28
N ILE A 15 12.18 -1.43 0.90
CA ILE A 15 13.10 -0.46 0.29
C ILE A 15 14.44 -1.13 -0.02
N CYS A 16 15.02 -1.85 0.94
CA CYS A 16 16.29 -2.55 0.76
C CYS A 16 16.22 -3.60 -0.35
N LEU A 17 15.13 -4.38 -0.40
CA LEU A 17 14.91 -5.37 -1.45
C LEU A 17 14.76 -4.72 -2.83
N GLY A 18 14.01 -3.62 -2.94
CA GLY A 18 13.84 -2.88 -4.19
C GLY A 18 15.18 -2.35 -4.73
N LEU A 19 16.00 -1.75 -3.86
CA LEU A 19 17.35 -1.27 -4.22
C LEU A 19 18.26 -2.42 -4.64
N TYR A 20 18.25 -3.54 -3.90
CA TYR A 20 19.04 -4.73 -4.21
C TYR A 20 18.70 -5.30 -5.60
N ILE A 21 17.41 -5.46 -5.92
CA ILE A 21 16.96 -5.95 -7.23
C ILE A 21 17.35 -4.99 -8.35
N CYS A 22 17.26 -3.67 -8.10
CA CYS A 22 17.65 -2.64 -9.06
C CYS A 22 19.14 -2.74 -9.45
N ILE A 23 20.01 -3.08 -8.50
CA ILE A 23 21.46 -3.21 -8.74
C ILE A 23 21.80 -4.50 -9.51
N ILE A 24 21.09 -5.60 -9.26
CA ILE A 24 21.45 -6.92 -9.80
C ILE A 24 20.83 -7.21 -11.16
N CYS A 25 19.64 -6.66 -11.44
CA CYS A 25 18.92 -6.99 -12.67
C CYS A 25 19.55 -6.26 -13.88
N ARG A 26 20.26 -7.01 -14.72
CA ARG A 26 20.73 -6.54 -16.03
C ARG A 26 19.56 -6.31 -16.98
N ASN A 27 19.66 -5.25 -17.77
CA ASN A 27 18.61 -4.86 -18.72
C ASN A 27 18.61 -5.76 -19.95
N PHE A 28 19.77 -6.28 -20.35
CA PHE A 28 19.92 -7.11 -21.54
C PHE A 28 20.20 -8.57 -21.19
N LYS A 29 19.43 -9.48 -21.79
CA LYS A 29 19.69 -10.92 -21.77
C LYS A 29 19.88 -11.41 -23.19
N ILE A 30 21.05 -11.96 -23.49
CA ILE A 30 21.30 -12.65 -24.77
C ILE A 30 20.63 -14.02 -24.70
N VAL A 31 19.76 -14.30 -25.67
CA VAL A 31 19.02 -15.58 -25.77
C VAL A 31 19.75 -16.54 -26.69
N GLU A 32 20.17 -16.03 -27.84
CA GLU A 32 20.82 -16.81 -28.88
C GLU A 32 21.84 -15.93 -29.60
N GLU A 33 23.03 -16.46 -29.86
CA GLU A 33 24.03 -15.81 -30.70
C GLU A 33 24.75 -16.87 -31.52
N THR A 34 24.51 -16.82 -32.83
CA THR A 34 25.17 -17.65 -33.84
C THR A 34 25.83 -16.74 -34.88
N LYS A 35 26.45 -17.32 -35.90
CA LYS A 35 27.07 -16.55 -37.00
C LYS A 35 26.04 -15.72 -37.79
N ASN A 36 24.80 -16.21 -37.86
CA ASN A 36 23.75 -15.68 -38.73
C ASN A 36 22.54 -15.15 -37.96
N ARG A 37 22.45 -15.41 -36.65
CA ARG A 37 21.33 -14.98 -35.82
C ARG A 37 21.80 -14.40 -34.49
N LEU A 38 21.25 -13.25 -34.09
CA LEU A 38 21.45 -12.65 -32.78
C LEU A 38 20.09 -12.29 -32.19
N ILE A 39 19.75 -12.93 -31.06
CA ILE A 39 18.52 -12.65 -30.32
C ILE A 39 18.89 -12.17 -28.92
N PHE A 40 18.38 -11.00 -28.55
CA PHE A 40 18.46 -10.52 -27.18
C PHE A 40 17.14 -9.94 -26.72
N GLN A 41 16.97 -9.94 -25.40
CA GLN A 41 15.78 -9.47 -24.72
C GLN A 41 16.15 -8.27 -23.86
N ILE A 42 15.32 -7.23 -23.93
CA ILE A 42 15.38 -6.06 -23.06
C ILE A 42 14.26 -6.20 -22.03
N ARG A 43 14.65 -6.30 -20.76
CA ARG A 43 13.72 -6.40 -19.63
C ARG A 43 13.42 -5.00 -19.08
N PRO A 44 12.16 -4.66 -18.78
CA PRO A 44 11.82 -3.39 -18.14
C PRO A 44 12.10 -3.47 -16.64
N THR A 45 13.38 -3.61 -16.27
CA THR A 45 13.85 -3.79 -14.89
C THR A 45 13.34 -2.69 -13.96
N PHE A 46 13.36 -1.43 -14.41
CA PHE A 46 12.83 -0.30 -13.67
C PHE A 46 11.34 -0.42 -13.37
N SER A 47 10.53 -0.81 -14.37
CA SER A 47 9.09 -1.02 -14.16
C SER A 47 8.85 -2.17 -13.19
N TRP A 48 9.65 -3.23 -13.27
CA TRP A 48 9.53 -4.39 -12.36
C TRP A 48 9.94 -4.03 -10.93
N THR A 49 11.05 -3.32 -10.72
CA THR A 49 11.49 -2.90 -9.38
C THR A 49 10.50 -1.93 -8.76
N SER A 50 10.04 -0.95 -9.54
CA SER A 50 8.97 -0.03 -9.15
C SER A 50 7.70 -0.78 -8.75
N SER A 51 7.30 -1.79 -9.53
CA SER A 51 6.12 -2.60 -9.23
C SER A 51 6.27 -3.44 -7.96
N ILE A 52 7.46 -3.99 -7.70
CA ILE A 52 7.72 -4.71 -6.43
C ILE A 52 7.61 -3.74 -5.25
N PHE A 53 8.14 -2.53 -5.39
CA PHE A 53 8.09 -1.50 -4.36
C PHE A 53 6.63 -1.10 -4.06
N PHE A 54 5.90 -0.63 -5.07
CA PHE A 54 4.52 -0.18 -4.90
C PHE A 54 3.58 -1.33 -4.52
N GLY A 55 3.76 -2.51 -5.13
CA GLY A 55 2.95 -3.69 -4.82
C GLY A 55 3.13 -4.17 -3.39
N GLY A 56 4.36 -4.23 -2.89
CA GLY A 56 4.57 -4.60 -1.50
C GLY A 56 4.19 -3.49 -0.52
N PHE A 57 4.30 -2.20 -0.89
CA PHE A 57 3.73 -1.11 -0.10
C PHE A 57 2.21 -1.27 0.05
N ALA A 58 1.50 -1.51 -1.05
CA ALA A 58 0.06 -1.77 -1.01
C ALA A 58 -0.27 -2.96 -0.10
N LEU A 59 0.46 -4.07 -0.24
CA LEU A 59 0.25 -5.24 0.63
C LEU A 59 0.46 -4.91 2.11
N ILE A 60 1.54 -4.20 2.46
CA ILE A 60 1.80 -3.80 3.84
C ILE A 60 0.71 -2.85 4.35
N SER A 61 0.22 -1.93 3.52
CA SER A 61 -0.90 -1.04 3.88
C SER A 61 -2.19 -1.83 4.15
N ILE A 62 -2.56 -2.82 3.33
CA ILE A 62 -3.70 -3.71 3.61
C ILE A 62 -3.49 -4.48 4.91
N LEU A 63 -2.30 -5.06 5.12
CA LEU A 63 -2.05 -5.81 6.35
C LEU A 63 -2.15 -4.89 7.57
N PHE A 64 -1.67 -3.64 7.47
CA PHE A 64 -1.81 -2.66 8.52
C PHE A 64 -3.26 -2.31 8.81
N THR A 65 -4.11 -2.09 7.79
CA THR A 65 -5.54 -1.79 8.01
C THR A 65 -6.28 -2.95 8.65
N LEU A 66 -5.88 -4.19 8.39
CA LEU A 66 -6.42 -5.38 9.06
C LEU A 66 -6.04 -5.46 10.55
N THR A 67 -5.00 -4.74 10.99
CA THR A 67 -4.60 -4.66 12.41
C THR A 67 -5.23 -3.49 13.17
N ILE A 68 -6.05 -2.66 12.52
CA ILE A 68 -6.75 -1.55 13.19
C ILE A 68 -7.73 -2.16 14.20
N PRO A 69 -7.74 -1.67 15.45
CA PRO A 69 -8.64 -2.18 16.48
C PRO A 69 -10.11 -2.02 16.05
N PRO A 70 -11.02 -2.90 16.53
CA PRO A 70 -12.43 -2.77 16.25
C PRO A 70 -12.99 -1.47 16.85
N ILE A 71 -14.00 -0.91 16.18
CA ILE A 71 -14.79 0.22 16.67
C ILE A 71 -15.72 -0.27 17.77
N THR A 72 -15.72 0.40 18.90
CA THR A 72 -16.69 0.17 19.96
C THR A 72 -17.91 1.07 19.77
N ILE A 73 -19.10 0.48 19.84
CA ILE A 73 -20.37 1.17 19.78
C ILE A 73 -21.10 0.90 21.08
N ILE A 74 -21.50 1.96 21.77
CA ILE A 74 -22.31 1.86 22.99
C ILE A 74 -23.71 2.29 22.62
N ASN A 75 -24.68 1.40 22.80
CA ASN A 75 -26.09 1.70 22.66
C ASN A 75 -26.81 1.49 23.98
N CYS A 76 -27.29 2.56 24.59
CA CYS A 76 -28.03 2.53 25.85
C CYS A 76 -29.49 2.90 25.60
N THR A 77 -30.39 2.20 26.27
CA THR A 77 -31.83 2.47 26.23
C THR A 77 -32.40 2.48 27.64
N HIS A 78 -33.24 3.45 27.94
CA HIS A 78 -34.03 3.46 29.16
C HIS A 78 -35.22 2.51 29.00
N TYR A 79 -35.30 1.49 29.84
CA TYR A 79 -36.47 0.63 29.89
C TYR A 79 -37.44 1.17 30.94
N SER A 80 -38.59 1.66 30.47
CA SER A 80 -39.73 2.00 31.34
C SER A 80 -40.69 0.80 31.37
N PRO A 81 -40.76 0.01 32.45
CA PRO A 81 -41.78 -1.02 32.56
C PRO A 81 -43.17 -0.36 32.57
N PRO A 82 -44.19 -1.01 31.98
CA PRO A 82 -45.56 -0.50 31.99
C PRO A 82 -46.09 -0.44 33.44
N ILE A 83 -46.03 0.76 34.01
CA ILE A 83 -46.80 1.30 35.16
C ILE A 83 -47.24 0.25 36.18
N SER A 84 -46.36 -0.07 37.13
CA SER A 84 -46.77 -0.51 38.47
C SER A 84 -46.64 0.67 39.44
N THR A 85 -47.68 0.89 40.24
CA THR A 85 -48.01 2.12 40.99
C THR A 85 -47.09 2.51 42.15
N HIS A 86 -45.84 2.06 42.19
CA HIS A 86 -44.88 2.48 43.22
C HIS A 86 -43.48 2.67 42.62
N GLN A 87 -43.03 3.93 42.61
CA GLN A 87 -41.70 4.44 42.23
C GLN A 87 -41.17 4.04 40.85
N PRO A 88 -40.90 4.99 39.93
CA PRO A 88 -40.24 4.68 38.67
C PRO A 88 -38.76 4.34 38.92
N SER A 89 -38.45 3.06 39.08
CA SER A 89 -37.08 2.56 38.93
C SER A 89 -36.80 2.43 37.43
N PHE A 90 -36.13 3.43 36.84
CA PHE A 90 -35.64 3.31 35.47
C PHE A 90 -34.50 2.30 35.45
N ASN A 91 -34.63 1.27 34.63
CA ASN A 91 -33.54 0.32 34.42
C ASN A 91 -32.86 0.63 33.08
N THR A 92 -31.59 1.00 33.12
CA THR A 92 -30.81 1.33 31.94
C THR A 92 -30.09 0.08 31.46
N ASN A 93 -30.43 -0.37 30.25
CA ASN A 93 -29.72 -1.46 29.59
C ASN A 93 -28.83 -0.87 28.50
N CYS A 94 -27.53 -1.19 28.57
CA CYS A 94 -26.56 -0.79 27.58
C CYS A 94 -25.97 -2.00 26.86
N GLU A 95 -25.67 -1.84 25.57
CA GLU A 95 -25.00 -2.82 24.75
C GLU A 95 -23.70 -2.22 24.24
N LEU A 96 -22.57 -2.85 24.59
CA LEU A 96 -21.26 -2.52 24.06
C LEU A 96 -20.94 -3.52 22.95
N THR A 97 -20.99 -3.06 21.70
CA THR A 97 -20.74 -3.88 20.52
C THR A 97 -19.41 -3.48 19.89
N ALA A 98 -18.49 -4.41 19.75
CA ALA A 98 -17.28 -4.21 18.97
C ALA A 98 -17.53 -4.63 17.53
N ILE A 99 -17.34 -3.70 16.59
CA ILE A 99 -17.52 -3.93 15.16
C ILE A 99 -16.19 -3.63 14.48
N ASN A 100 -15.71 -4.50 13.60
CA ASN A 100 -14.53 -4.19 12.81
C ASN A 100 -14.81 -3.06 11.81
N TRP A 101 -13.78 -2.50 11.19
CA TRP A 101 -13.95 -1.43 10.21
C TRP A 101 -14.71 -1.86 8.93
N LEU A 102 -14.90 -3.17 8.71
CA LEU A 102 -15.74 -3.73 7.64
C LEU A 102 -17.24 -3.79 8.02
N GLY A 103 -17.61 -3.36 9.22
CA GLY A 103 -19.00 -3.41 9.69
C GLY A 103 -19.44 -4.77 10.24
N ARG A 104 -18.52 -5.72 10.42
CA ARG A 104 -18.82 -7.03 11.01
C ARG A 104 -18.69 -7.00 12.52
N GLU A 105 -19.74 -7.42 13.21
CA GLU A 105 -19.74 -7.61 14.67
C GLU A 105 -18.67 -8.65 15.07
N GLN A 106 -17.83 -8.29 16.04
CA GLN A 106 -16.82 -9.15 16.63
C GLN A 106 -17.20 -9.63 18.02
N SER A 107 -17.80 -8.74 18.82
CA SER A 107 -18.30 -9.07 20.14
C SER A 107 -19.45 -8.14 20.52
N LYS A 108 -20.30 -8.64 21.43
CA LYS A 108 -21.40 -7.90 22.02
C LYS A 108 -21.44 -8.22 23.50
N ILE A 109 -21.35 -7.18 24.34
CA ILE A 109 -21.41 -7.28 25.79
C ILE A 109 -22.66 -6.52 26.25
N ILE A 110 -23.54 -7.22 26.97
CA ILE A 110 -24.73 -6.61 27.55
C ILE A 110 -24.37 -6.13 28.96
N ILE A 111 -24.66 -4.87 29.23
CA ILE A 111 -24.32 -4.17 30.47
C ILE A 111 -25.64 -3.83 31.19
N PRO A 112 -26.08 -4.68 32.13
CA PRO A 112 -27.25 -4.40 32.93
C PRO A 112 -26.92 -3.33 33.99
N GLU A 113 -27.93 -2.54 34.36
CA GLU A 113 -27.88 -1.64 35.53
C GLU A 113 -26.65 -0.70 35.54
N LEU A 114 -26.39 -0.04 34.41
CA LEU A 114 -25.30 0.95 34.33
C LEU A 114 -25.56 2.09 35.32
N ARG A 115 -24.62 2.33 36.25
CA ARG A 115 -24.77 3.35 37.30
C ARG A 115 -24.09 4.67 36.92
N GLU A 116 -22.86 4.58 36.44
CA GLU A 116 -22.06 5.74 36.04
C GLU A 116 -20.93 5.32 35.09
N ALA A 117 -20.34 6.31 34.41
CA ALA A 117 -19.08 6.18 33.70
C ALA A 117 -18.01 7.04 34.40
N LEU A 118 -16.82 6.46 34.61
CA LEU A 118 -15.70 7.12 35.28
C LEU A 118 -14.40 6.99 34.48
N LEU A 119 -13.44 7.86 34.80
CA LEU A 119 -12.06 7.73 34.36
C LEU A 119 -11.24 7.04 35.45
N GLU A 120 -10.71 5.87 35.13
CA GLU A 120 -9.77 5.16 35.99
C GLU A 120 -8.34 5.59 35.63
N ALA A 121 -7.64 6.18 36.60
CA ALA A 121 -6.23 6.53 36.49
C ALA A 121 -5.34 5.36 36.96
N LYS A 122 -4.25 5.10 36.24
CA LYS A 122 -3.20 4.17 36.65
C LYS A 122 -1.85 4.85 36.52
N LEU A 123 -1.11 4.87 37.62
CA LEU A 123 0.26 5.37 37.66
C LEU A 123 1.16 4.39 36.91
N TYR A 124 1.87 4.88 35.90
CA TYR A 124 2.84 4.09 35.15
C TYR A 124 4.24 4.59 35.49
N ASP A 125 5.04 3.73 36.11
CA ASP A 125 6.41 4.06 36.47
C ASP A 125 7.32 3.85 35.25
N GLY A 126 7.61 4.95 34.55
CA GLY A 126 8.50 4.97 33.39
C GLY A 126 9.95 5.27 33.79
N ILE A 127 10.91 4.81 33.00
CA ILE A 127 12.36 4.93 33.24
C ILE A 127 12.81 6.38 33.58
N ASN A 128 12.09 7.40 33.11
CA ASN A 128 12.44 8.82 33.29
C ASN A 128 11.39 9.68 34.02
N SER A 129 10.18 9.17 34.28
CA SER A 129 9.15 9.85 35.07
C SER A 129 7.90 8.98 35.21
N ALA A 130 7.25 9.06 36.38
CA ALA A 130 5.91 8.53 36.57
C ALA A 130 4.90 9.45 35.88
N PHE A 131 4.00 8.88 35.08
CA PHE A 131 2.89 9.60 34.48
C PHE A 131 1.59 8.83 34.64
N ASP A 132 0.50 9.57 34.82
CA ASP A 132 -0.84 9.00 34.88
C ASP A 132 -1.31 8.66 33.47
N ARG A 133 -1.88 7.46 33.34
CA ARG A 133 -2.68 7.10 32.17
C ARG A 133 -4.11 6.80 32.60
N TYR A 134 -5.05 7.13 31.73
CA TYR A 134 -6.48 7.08 32.01
C TYR A 134 -7.18 6.11 31.07
N ARG A 135 -8.18 5.39 31.58
CA ARG A 135 -9.13 4.65 30.74
C ARG A 135 -10.55 4.93 31.20
N GLY A 136 -11.50 4.90 30.27
CA GLY A 136 -12.91 5.00 30.60
C GLY A 136 -13.43 3.66 31.09
N VAL A 137 -14.25 3.69 32.12
CA VAL A 137 -14.80 2.50 32.76
C VAL A 137 -16.28 2.72 33.03
N LEU A 138 -17.09 1.72 32.68
CA LEU A 138 -18.51 1.65 33.00
C LEU A 138 -18.67 0.93 34.33
N VAL A 139 -19.28 1.60 35.30
CA VAL A 139 -19.49 1.07 36.65
C VAL A 139 -20.89 0.45 36.70
N THR A 140 -20.93 -0.85 36.94
CA THR A 140 -22.18 -1.61 37.16
C THR A 140 -22.30 -2.03 38.63
N ALA A 141 -23.39 -2.71 39.00
CA ALA A 141 -23.53 -3.26 40.35
C ALA A 141 -22.56 -4.43 40.62
N GLN A 142 -22.14 -5.14 39.56
CA GLN A 142 -21.35 -6.37 39.66
C GLN A 142 -19.86 -6.10 39.46
N GLU A 143 -19.51 -5.34 38.41
CA GLU A 143 -18.12 -5.09 38.04
C GLU A 143 -17.92 -3.81 37.23
N ASN A 144 -16.65 -3.45 37.10
CA ASN A 144 -16.19 -2.33 36.30
C ASN A 144 -15.79 -2.82 34.91
N ILE A 145 -16.53 -2.42 33.88
CA ILE A 145 -16.30 -2.85 32.50
C ILE A 145 -15.49 -1.77 31.77
N PRO A 146 -14.26 -2.05 31.31
CA PRO A 146 -13.46 -1.07 30.59
C PRO A 146 -14.08 -0.75 29.22
N LEU A 147 -14.13 0.54 28.86
CA LEU A 147 -14.55 0.99 27.52
C LEU A 147 -13.51 0.67 26.44
N ILE A 148 -12.24 0.62 26.87
CA ILE A 148 -11.08 0.36 26.03
C ILE A 148 -10.10 -0.52 26.81
N ASP A 149 -9.45 -1.46 26.12
CA ASP A 149 -8.51 -2.41 26.74
C ASP A 149 -7.18 -1.77 27.22
N GLY A 150 -6.97 -0.47 26.98
CA GLY A 150 -5.72 0.23 27.27
C GLY A 150 -5.90 1.54 28.02
N TYR A 151 -4.80 2.05 28.57
CA TYR A 151 -4.77 3.38 29.20
C TYR A 151 -4.12 4.41 28.26
N ILE A 152 -4.74 5.59 28.16
CA ILE A 152 -4.39 6.71 27.29
C ILE A 152 -3.69 7.79 28.13
N SER A 153 -2.70 8.46 27.55
CA SER A 153 -2.02 9.59 28.21
C SER A 153 -2.83 10.89 28.06
N PRO A 154 -2.87 11.78 29.07
CA PRO A 154 -3.60 13.05 28.97
C PRO A 154 -3.07 14.00 27.87
N ALA A 155 -1.84 13.80 27.41
CA ALA A 155 -1.27 14.56 26.30
C ALA A 155 -1.81 14.13 24.92
N GLN A 156 -2.54 13.01 24.82
CA GLN A 156 -3.04 12.49 23.55
C GLN A 156 -4.43 13.06 23.22
N PRO A 157 -4.74 13.36 21.94
CA PRO A 157 -6.06 13.85 21.52
C PRO A 157 -7.21 12.92 21.93
N ALA A 158 -6.95 11.60 21.97
CA ALA A 158 -7.91 10.58 22.38
C ALA A 158 -8.42 10.75 23.82
N TYR A 159 -7.66 11.42 24.69
CA TYR A 159 -8.08 11.69 26.07
C TYR A 159 -9.28 12.65 26.13
N GLN A 160 -9.29 13.70 25.30
CA GLN A 160 -10.42 14.64 25.23
C GLN A 160 -11.69 13.98 24.68
N HIS A 161 -11.52 13.09 23.70
CA HIS A 161 -12.62 12.29 23.19
C HIS A 161 -13.20 11.37 24.28
N LEU A 162 -12.33 10.70 25.03
CA LEU A 162 -12.73 9.83 26.15
C LEU A 162 -13.49 10.60 27.24
N LEU A 163 -13.02 11.80 27.62
CA LEU A 163 -13.71 12.70 28.55
C LEU A 163 -15.12 13.05 28.05
N THR A 164 -15.25 13.34 26.76
CA THR A 164 -16.52 13.68 26.13
C THR A 164 -17.49 12.49 26.18
N ILE A 165 -17.00 11.29 25.87
CA ILE A 165 -17.80 10.05 25.95
C ILE A 165 -18.31 9.82 27.38
N VAL A 166 -17.42 9.88 28.37
CA VAL A 166 -17.78 9.67 29.79
C VAL A 166 -18.83 10.70 30.24
N SER A 167 -18.64 11.97 29.88
CA SER A 167 -19.59 13.05 30.18
C SER A 167 -20.95 12.83 29.49
N GLN A 168 -20.97 12.42 28.23
CA GLN A 168 -22.20 12.14 27.49
C GLN A 168 -23.01 10.98 28.10
N ILE A 169 -22.31 9.95 28.58
CA ILE A 169 -22.95 8.81 29.26
C ILE A 169 -23.57 9.27 30.58
N ASN A 170 -22.81 9.99 31.41
CA ASN A 170 -23.33 10.48 32.70
C ASN A 170 -24.50 11.45 32.50
N SER A 171 -24.43 12.35 31.52
CA SER A 171 -25.54 13.25 31.18
C SER A 171 -26.80 12.49 30.70
N PHE A 172 -26.65 11.36 30.02
CA PHE A 172 -27.79 10.50 29.65
C PHE A 172 -28.39 9.78 30.86
N LEU A 173 -27.55 9.31 31.80
CA LEU A 173 -27.99 8.66 33.03
C LEU A 173 -28.74 9.63 33.96
N GLU A 174 -28.34 10.90 33.99
CA GLU A 174 -29.03 11.96 34.75
C GLU A 174 -30.37 12.40 34.13
N ASN A 175 -30.55 12.21 32.81
CA ASN A 175 -31.73 12.69 32.07
C ASN A 175 -32.64 11.54 31.64
N PRO A 176 -33.66 11.16 32.44
CA PRO A 176 -34.55 10.04 32.13
C PRO A 176 -35.46 10.30 30.92
N LEU A 177 -35.61 11.56 30.49
CA LEU A 177 -36.40 11.93 29.31
C LEU A 177 -35.73 11.55 27.98
N LYS A 178 -34.43 11.24 27.98
CA LYS A 178 -33.70 10.86 26.77
C LYS A 178 -33.77 9.35 26.61
N GLU A 179 -34.63 8.84 25.73
CA GLU A 179 -34.92 7.39 25.61
C GLU A 179 -33.72 6.52 25.19
N SER A 180 -32.81 7.06 24.37
CA SER A 180 -31.65 6.31 23.87
C SER A 180 -30.39 7.17 23.73
N LEU A 181 -29.24 6.54 23.93
CA LEU A 181 -27.92 7.11 23.65
C LEU A 181 -27.14 6.12 22.79
N THR A 182 -26.71 6.56 21.61
CA THR A 182 -25.77 5.80 20.78
C THR A 182 -24.52 6.61 20.53
N ILE A 183 -23.37 6.10 20.98
CA ILE A 183 -22.06 6.71 20.78
C ILE A 183 -21.33 5.90 19.72
N TYR A 184 -20.88 6.58 18.66
CA TYR A 184 -20.12 6.01 17.57
C TYR A 184 -18.73 6.65 17.51
N ASP A 185 -17.67 5.86 17.56
CA ASP A 185 -16.34 6.33 17.19
C ASP A 185 -16.12 6.16 15.68
N GLU A 186 -16.29 7.25 14.93
CA GLU A 186 -16.11 7.24 13.47
C GLU A 186 -14.63 7.34 13.06
N THR A 187 -13.73 7.67 13.98
CA THR A 187 -12.33 7.98 13.68
C THR A 187 -11.61 6.77 13.11
N GLU A 188 -11.81 5.61 13.74
CA GLU A 188 -11.17 4.35 13.35
C GLU A 188 -11.73 3.79 12.04
N LYS A 189 -13.03 3.99 11.76
CA LYS A 189 -13.63 3.64 10.45
C LYS A 189 -12.95 4.42 9.32
N ARG A 190 -12.80 5.74 9.51
CA ARG A 190 -12.17 6.61 8.52
C ARG A 190 -10.74 6.18 8.25
N LEU A 191 -9.98 5.83 9.29
CA LEU A 191 -8.61 5.35 9.15
C LEU A 191 -8.55 4.04 8.35
N GLY A 192 -9.43 3.07 8.66
CA GLY A 192 -9.54 1.81 7.92
C GLY A 192 -9.87 2.00 6.44
N TYR A 193 -10.90 2.79 6.14
CA TYR A 193 -11.28 3.10 4.76
C TYR A 193 -10.19 3.88 4.01
N THR A 194 -9.52 4.83 4.67
CA THR A 194 -8.43 5.61 4.05
C THR A 194 -7.26 4.70 3.70
N GLY A 195 -6.84 3.82 4.61
CA GLY A 195 -5.75 2.88 4.33
C GLY A 195 -6.10 1.88 3.23
N PHE A 196 -7.35 1.39 3.20
CA PHE A 196 -7.82 0.51 2.13
C PHE A 196 -7.84 1.23 0.78
N ALA A 197 -8.35 2.46 0.73
CA ALA A 197 -8.39 3.27 -0.48
C ALA A 197 -6.98 3.57 -1.02
N ILE A 198 -6.04 3.94 -0.15
CA ILE A 198 -4.63 4.15 -0.52
C ILE A 198 -4.05 2.86 -1.10
N SER A 199 -4.27 1.73 -0.43
CA SER A 199 -3.74 0.46 -0.93
C SER A 199 -4.37 0.05 -2.27
N ALA A 200 -5.68 0.25 -2.45
CA ALA A 200 -6.34 -0.07 -3.70
C ALA A 200 -5.80 0.79 -4.84
N PHE A 201 -5.58 2.09 -4.59
CA PHE A 201 -4.99 3.00 -5.55
C PHE A 201 -3.55 2.61 -5.92
N VAL A 202 -2.68 2.36 -4.93
CA VAL A 202 -1.29 1.94 -5.19
C VAL A 202 -1.24 0.57 -5.88
N GLY A 203 -2.12 -0.35 -5.50
CA GLY A 203 -2.28 -1.66 -6.16
C GLY A 203 -2.68 -1.51 -7.63
N LEU A 204 -3.62 -0.61 -7.93
CA LEU A 204 -4.02 -0.31 -9.30
C LEU A 204 -2.85 0.30 -10.11
N VAL A 205 -2.13 1.27 -9.55
CA VAL A 205 -0.94 1.86 -10.21
C VAL A 205 0.10 0.77 -10.49
N THR A 206 0.38 -0.11 -9.54
CA THR A 206 1.30 -1.25 -9.70
C THR A 206 0.86 -2.16 -10.85
N PHE A 207 -0.43 -2.51 -10.88
CA PHE A 207 -1.01 -3.32 -11.94
C PHE A 207 -0.85 -2.65 -13.31
N LEU A 208 -1.11 -1.35 -13.41
CA LEU A 208 -0.94 -0.60 -14.66
C LEU A 208 0.52 -0.57 -15.12
N ILE A 209 1.47 -0.34 -14.22
CA ILE A 209 2.91 -0.37 -14.55
C ILE A 209 3.29 -1.73 -15.12
N LEU A 210 2.89 -2.83 -14.48
CA LEU A 210 3.17 -4.19 -14.97
C LEU A 210 2.46 -4.49 -16.30
N ALA A 211 1.22 -4.07 -16.45
CA ALA A 211 0.42 -4.37 -17.62
C ALA A 211 0.90 -3.63 -18.88
N PHE A 212 1.42 -2.41 -18.71
CA PHE A 212 1.92 -1.60 -19.82
C PHE A 212 3.42 -1.69 -20.06
N ALA A 213 4.23 -2.22 -19.12
CA ALA A 213 5.67 -2.38 -19.32
C ALA A 213 5.96 -3.47 -20.38
N PRO A 214 6.40 -3.11 -21.59
CA PRO A 214 6.60 -4.09 -22.64
C PRO A 214 7.91 -4.84 -22.41
N TYR A 215 7.85 -6.14 -22.60
CA TYR A 215 8.99 -7.00 -22.83
C TYR A 215 9.44 -6.88 -24.28
N ILE A 216 10.71 -6.57 -24.53
CA ILE A 216 11.20 -6.34 -25.90
C ILE A 216 12.14 -7.48 -26.29
N THR A 217 11.85 -8.16 -27.39
CA THR A 217 12.74 -9.15 -28.00
C THR A 217 13.21 -8.63 -29.35
N CYS A 218 14.52 -8.49 -29.51
CA CYS A 218 15.13 -8.10 -30.77
C CYS A 218 15.80 -9.33 -31.38
N SER A 219 15.43 -9.67 -32.62
CA SER A 219 16.03 -10.74 -33.40
C SER A 219 16.64 -10.16 -34.67
N PHE A 220 17.92 -10.38 -34.88
CA PHE A 220 18.64 -10.02 -36.09
C PHE A 220 19.01 -11.30 -36.82
N ASP A 221 18.52 -11.44 -38.05
CA ASP A 221 18.79 -12.57 -38.93
C ASP A 221 19.49 -12.08 -40.21
N ARG A 222 20.69 -12.61 -40.46
CA ARG A 222 21.51 -12.24 -41.62
C ARG A 222 21.21 -13.08 -42.85
N GLU A 223 20.75 -14.31 -42.68
CA GLU A 223 20.36 -15.17 -43.81
C GLU A 223 19.05 -14.67 -44.43
N LEU A 224 18.08 -14.33 -43.57
CA LEU A 224 16.80 -13.80 -44.00
C LEU A 224 16.83 -12.28 -44.29
N ASN A 225 17.96 -11.61 -44.04
CA ASN A 225 18.11 -10.16 -44.12
C ASN A 225 17.00 -9.42 -43.36
N LEU A 226 16.64 -9.90 -42.17
CA LEU A 226 15.48 -9.44 -41.40
C LEU A 226 15.87 -9.08 -39.97
N VAL A 227 15.36 -7.94 -39.50
CA VAL A 227 15.37 -7.52 -38.10
C VAL A 227 13.94 -7.44 -37.60
N THR A 228 13.67 -8.18 -36.55
CA THR A 228 12.37 -8.24 -35.89
C THR A 228 12.49 -7.64 -34.50
N ILE A 229 11.73 -6.59 -34.22
CA ILE A 229 11.57 -6.00 -32.89
C ILE A 229 10.17 -6.34 -32.41
N GLU A 230 10.10 -7.28 -31.49
CA GLU A 230 8.88 -7.69 -30.83
C GLU A 230 8.72 -6.96 -29.51
N ARG A 231 7.57 -6.32 -29.30
CA ARG A 231 7.16 -5.69 -28.05
C ARG A 231 5.92 -6.40 -27.52
N SER A 232 6.07 -7.12 -26.41
CA SER A 232 5.03 -7.94 -25.81
C SER A 232 4.66 -7.41 -24.43
N SER A 233 3.39 -7.07 -24.22
CA SER A 233 2.84 -6.66 -22.92
C SER A 233 1.63 -7.54 -22.56
N LEU A 234 1.01 -7.31 -21.40
CA LEU A 234 -0.18 -8.08 -20.99
C LEU A 234 -1.38 -7.88 -21.93
N PHE A 235 -1.42 -6.78 -22.68
CA PHE A 235 -2.52 -6.46 -23.61
C PHE A 235 -2.26 -6.86 -25.05
N GLY A 236 -1.13 -7.53 -25.34
CA GLY A 236 -0.84 -8.06 -26.66
C GLY A 236 0.59 -7.83 -27.11
N LYS A 237 0.80 -8.06 -28.39
CA LYS A 237 2.12 -8.11 -29.03
C LYS A 237 2.13 -7.21 -30.26
N LYS A 238 3.16 -6.39 -30.40
CA LYS A 238 3.45 -5.59 -31.59
C LYS A 238 4.78 -6.05 -32.17
N ILE A 239 4.82 -6.33 -33.46
CA ILE A 239 6.01 -6.80 -34.17
C ILE A 239 6.36 -5.75 -35.23
N PHE A 240 7.62 -5.32 -35.24
CA PHE A 240 8.17 -4.43 -36.26
C PHE A 240 9.25 -5.19 -37.02
N GLU A 241 9.18 -5.13 -38.35
CA GLU A 241 10.10 -5.84 -39.24
C GLU A 241 10.78 -4.85 -40.17
N HIS A 242 12.10 -4.94 -40.25
CA HIS A 242 12.94 -4.11 -41.13
C HIS A 242 14.01 -4.97 -41.76
N LYS A 243 14.56 -4.56 -42.91
CA LYS A 243 15.67 -5.30 -43.50
C LYS A 243 16.96 -5.02 -42.76
N THR A 244 17.77 -6.05 -42.56
CA THR A 244 19.08 -5.92 -41.91
C THR A 244 20.01 -5.00 -42.73
N SER A 245 19.91 -5.04 -44.05
CA SER A 245 20.63 -4.17 -44.99
C SER A 245 20.29 -2.69 -44.86
N ASP A 246 19.13 -2.35 -44.32
CA ASP A 246 18.70 -0.96 -44.18
C ASP A 246 19.34 -0.32 -42.94
N ILE A 247 19.96 -1.10 -42.06
CA ILE A 247 20.59 -0.58 -40.83
C ILE A 247 22.01 -0.10 -41.16
N THR A 248 22.25 1.19 -40.97
CA THR A 248 23.54 1.85 -41.27
C THR A 248 24.40 2.06 -40.03
N ALA A 249 23.81 2.11 -38.84
CA ALA A 249 24.51 2.20 -37.57
C ALA A 249 23.61 1.74 -36.40
N VAL A 250 24.24 1.40 -35.28
CA VAL A 250 23.54 1.20 -34.00
C VAL A 250 24.19 2.11 -32.97
N THR A 251 23.46 3.07 -32.43
CA THR A 251 24.01 4.07 -31.53
C THR A 251 23.26 4.10 -30.20
N VAL A 252 23.93 4.68 -29.20
CA VAL A 252 23.29 5.03 -27.93
C VAL A 252 22.93 6.50 -28.02
N GLU A 253 21.64 6.79 -27.95
CA GLU A 253 21.13 8.16 -27.89
C GLU A 253 21.03 8.59 -26.43
N ASP A 254 21.47 9.81 -26.15
CA ASP A 254 21.46 10.44 -24.83
C ASP A 254 20.27 11.41 -24.71
N ALA A 255 19.63 11.43 -23.55
CA ALA A 255 18.67 12.45 -23.20
C ALA A 255 19.45 13.70 -22.77
N SER A 256 19.31 14.81 -23.49
CA SER A 256 20.21 15.98 -23.40
C SER A 256 20.40 16.58 -21.99
N GLU A 257 19.53 16.26 -21.03
CA GLU A 257 19.50 16.87 -19.69
C GLU A 257 19.65 15.84 -18.55
N GLU A 258 19.52 14.55 -18.83
CA GLU A 258 19.54 13.49 -17.81
C GLU A 258 20.45 12.38 -18.26
N ALA A 259 21.25 11.77 -17.37
CA ALA A 259 22.16 10.65 -17.68
C ALA A 259 21.40 9.34 -18.02
N ASN A 260 20.56 9.42 -19.03
CA ASN A 260 19.51 8.51 -19.43
C ASN A 260 19.68 8.26 -20.92
N TYR A 261 19.75 6.99 -21.30
CA TYR A 261 20.19 6.56 -22.62
C TYR A 261 19.19 5.59 -23.23
N ARG A 262 19.18 5.48 -24.56
CA ARG A 262 18.46 4.40 -25.26
C ARG A 262 19.23 3.90 -26.47
N LEU A 263 18.97 2.65 -26.85
CA LEU A 263 19.53 2.08 -28.07
C LEU A 263 18.67 2.45 -29.28
N VAL A 264 19.33 2.88 -30.35
CA VAL A 264 18.69 3.29 -31.59
C VAL A 264 19.37 2.60 -32.77
N LEU A 265 18.56 2.05 -33.67
CA LEU A 265 19.00 1.61 -34.99
C LEU A 265 18.85 2.80 -35.94
N MET A 266 19.92 3.15 -36.64
CA MET A 266 19.89 4.15 -37.70
C MET A 266 19.59 3.45 -39.03
N LEU A 267 18.54 3.88 -39.72
CA LEU A 267 18.18 3.36 -41.03
C LEU A 267 18.86 4.15 -42.16
N SER A 268 18.98 3.54 -43.33
CA SER A 268 19.51 4.14 -44.57
C SER A 268 18.63 5.30 -45.07
N SER A 269 17.35 5.30 -44.69
CA SER A 269 16.43 6.43 -44.88
C SER A 269 16.77 7.67 -44.05
N GLY A 270 17.66 7.55 -43.07
CA GLY A 270 17.92 8.56 -42.04
C GLY A 270 16.99 8.48 -40.83
N GLU A 271 15.98 7.59 -40.86
CA GLU A 271 15.08 7.37 -39.73
C GLU A 271 15.79 6.71 -38.55
N LYS A 272 15.44 7.16 -37.34
CA LYS A 272 15.91 6.59 -36.08
C LYS A 272 14.86 5.63 -35.54
N LEU A 273 15.19 4.34 -35.44
CA LEU A 273 14.32 3.32 -34.87
C LEU A 273 14.78 2.96 -33.44
N PRO A 274 14.17 3.55 -32.40
CA PRO A 274 14.53 3.26 -31.02
C PRO A 274 14.07 1.85 -30.63
N LEU A 275 14.95 1.08 -29.99
CA LEU A 275 14.60 -0.25 -29.47
C LEU A 275 13.59 -0.12 -28.32
N THR A 276 13.85 0.82 -27.40
CA THR A 276 12.98 1.18 -26.28
C THR A 276 12.37 2.58 -26.47
N TYR A 277 11.12 2.78 -26.06
CA TYR A 277 10.48 4.10 -26.14
C TYR A 277 11.09 5.11 -25.16
N PHE A 278 11.42 4.66 -23.95
CA PHE A 278 11.95 5.48 -22.87
C PHE A 278 13.48 5.41 -22.79
N PHE A 279 14.06 6.49 -22.28
CA PHE A 279 15.47 6.54 -21.90
C PHE A 279 15.67 5.95 -20.49
N SER A 280 16.84 5.38 -20.24
CA SER A 280 17.20 4.79 -18.94
C SER A 280 18.70 4.82 -18.71
N SER A 281 19.11 4.85 -17.45
CA SER A 281 20.51 4.80 -17.03
C SER A 281 21.24 3.53 -17.53
N GLY A 282 22.56 3.50 -17.39
CA GLY A 282 23.38 2.34 -17.79
C GLY A 282 23.97 2.48 -19.20
N TRP A 283 24.69 3.58 -19.44
CA TRP A 283 25.40 3.84 -20.69
C TRP A 283 26.30 2.68 -21.11
N HIS A 284 27.15 2.18 -20.20
CA HIS A 284 28.11 1.11 -20.50
C HIS A 284 27.44 -0.17 -21.01
N GLU A 285 26.32 -0.59 -20.41
CA GLU A 285 25.59 -1.80 -20.82
C GLU A 285 24.99 -1.62 -22.23
N LYS A 286 24.39 -0.44 -22.49
CA LYS A 286 23.80 -0.08 -23.78
C LYS A 286 24.87 0.05 -24.86
N GLN A 287 25.99 0.72 -24.58
CA GLN A 287 27.10 0.87 -25.54
C GLN A 287 27.73 -0.48 -25.86
N HIS A 288 27.91 -1.35 -24.86
CA HIS A 288 28.39 -2.71 -25.09
C HIS A 288 27.44 -3.50 -26.00
N MET A 289 26.12 -3.37 -25.78
CA MET A 289 25.12 -3.99 -26.65
C MET A 289 25.16 -3.39 -28.07
N ALA A 290 25.24 -2.06 -28.21
CA ALA A 290 25.37 -1.39 -29.51
C ALA A 290 26.56 -1.95 -30.31
N ASN A 291 27.74 -1.99 -29.68
CA ASN A 291 28.96 -2.52 -30.28
C ASN A 291 28.80 -4.00 -30.69
N ARG A 292 28.10 -4.81 -29.88
CA ARG A 292 27.84 -6.22 -30.18
C ARG A 292 26.94 -6.37 -31.41
N VAL A 293 25.86 -5.60 -31.48
CA VAL A 293 24.95 -5.60 -32.64
C VAL A 293 25.68 -5.10 -33.89
N GLN A 294 26.43 -3.99 -33.81
CA GLN A 294 27.23 -3.49 -34.95
C GLN A 294 28.22 -4.55 -35.46
N LYS A 295 28.95 -5.21 -34.55
CA LYS A 295 29.90 -6.28 -34.89
C LYS A 295 29.20 -7.46 -35.57
N PHE A 296 28.03 -7.87 -35.06
CA PHE A 296 27.23 -8.94 -35.65
C PHE A 296 26.78 -8.57 -37.07
N LEU A 297 26.30 -7.34 -37.27
CA LEU A 297 25.85 -6.82 -38.56
C LEU A 297 26.99 -6.47 -39.53
N ARG A 298 28.25 -6.44 -39.06
CA ARG A 298 29.44 -6.02 -39.83
C ARG A 298 29.36 -4.57 -40.32
N ILE A 299 28.70 -3.73 -39.55
CA ILE A 299 28.58 -2.30 -39.81
C ILE A 299 29.78 -1.58 -39.17
N GLY A 300 30.37 -0.60 -39.87
CA GLY A 300 31.48 0.20 -39.34
C GLY A 300 32.88 -0.41 -39.49
N LYS A 301 33.04 -1.50 -40.25
CA LYS A 301 34.34 -1.89 -40.80
C LYS A 301 34.43 -1.45 -42.26
N GLN A 302 35.00 -0.28 -42.49
CA GLN A 302 35.82 0.01 -43.67
C GLN A 302 37.27 0.02 -43.20
#